data_AF-A0A2A5T2Z8-F1
#
_entry.id   AF-A0A2A5T2Z8-F1
#
_cell.length_a   1.000
_cell.length_b   1.000
_cell.length_c   1.000
_cell.angle_alpha   90.00
_cell.angle_beta   90.00
_cell.angle_gamma   90.00
#
_symmetry.space_group_name_H-M   'P 1'
#
loop_
_entity.id
_entity.type
_entity.pdbx_description
1 polymer ?
#
loop_
_entity_poly.entity_id
_entity_poly.type
_entity_poly.pdbx_seq_one_letter_code
_entity_poly.pdbx_strand_id
1 'polypeptide(L)' 'MTIVILFHKSGYLDFKTYYIHFVCRYLTHEFPKLVSYTKMLKLMQGILVPLCSYLTHRQALPDGECFCCFI' A
#
# COMPACT_ATOMS: atom_id res chain seq x y z
N MET A 1 -6.99 3.78 -6.24
CA MET A 1 -6.18 2.83 -7.02
C MET A 1 -4.85 3.45 -7.50
N THR A 2 -4.84 4.58 -8.19
CA THR A 2 -3.62 5.20 -8.77
C THR A 2 -2.49 5.46 -7.77
N ILE A 3 -2.79 5.94 -6.55
CA ILE A 3 -1.79 6.23 -5.51
C ILE A 3 -1.04 4.95 -5.06
N VAL A 4 -1.73 3.80 -5.03
CA VAL A 4 -1.14 2.49 -4.66
C VAL A 4 -0.22 1.98 -5.76
N ILE A 5 -0.62 2.18 -7.03
CA ILE A 5 0.19 1.80 -8.19
C ILE A 5 1.45 2.67 -8.25
N LEU A 6 1.32 3.98 -8.04
CA LEU A 6 2.49 4.86 -7.96
C LEU A 6 3.38 4.53 -6.77
N PHE A 7 2.83 4.14 -5.62
CA PHE A 7 3.63 3.68 -4.48
C PHE A 7 4.49 2.48 -4.86
N HIS A 8 3.89 1.50 -5.53
CA HIS A 8 4.62 0.30 -5.95
C HIS A 8 5.69 0.63 -7.01
N LYS A 9 5.44 1.64 -7.86
CA LYS A 9 6.40 2.12 -8.86
C LYS A 9 7.46 3.06 -8.29
N SER A 10 7.20 3.73 -7.17
CA SER A 10 8.09 4.73 -6.59
C SER A 10 9.21 4.13 -5.76
N GLY A 11 9.10 2.84 -5.38
CA GLY A 11 10.16 2.12 -4.68
C GLY A 11 10.37 2.58 -3.24
N TYR A 12 9.41 3.29 -2.65
CA TYR A 12 9.46 3.65 -1.24
C TYR A 12 9.19 2.41 -0.38
N LEU A 13 9.99 2.24 0.67
CA LEU A 13 9.85 1.15 1.64
C LEU A 13 8.60 1.32 2.51
N ASP A 14 8.32 2.56 2.90
CA ASP A 14 7.26 2.88 3.85
C ASP A 14 6.19 3.77 3.18
N PHE A 15 4.93 3.33 3.28
CA PHE A 15 3.80 4.03 2.66
C PHE A 15 3.58 5.40 3.29
N LYS A 16 3.86 5.58 4.58
CA LYS A 16 3.71 6.87 5.28
C LYS A 16 4.69 7.90 4.73
N THR A 17 5.94 7.51 4.49
CA THR A 17 6.98 8.38 3.92
C THR A 17 6.62 8.80 2.50
N TYR A 18 6.21 7.84 1.66
CA TYR A 18 5.69 8.12 0.33
C TYR A 18 4.48 9.06 0.36
N TYR A 19 3.53 8.81 1.26
CA TYR A 19 2.32 9.62 1.36
C TYR A 19 2.62 11.07 1.74
N ILE A 20 3.53 11.31 2.70
CA ILE A 20 3.89 12.66 3.14
C ILE A 20 4.75 13.38 2.10
N HIS A 21 5.80 12.73 1.59
CA HIS A 21 6.78 13.39 0.72
C HIS A 21 6.32 13.51 -0.73
N PHE A 22 5.56 12.53 -1.23
CA PHE A 22 5.15 12.48 -2.62
C PHE A 22 3.69 12.89 -2.78
N VAL A 23 2.77 12.23 -2.09
CA VAL A 23 1.32 12.45 -2.28
C VAL A 23 0.88 13.82 -1.75
N CYS A 24 1.27 14.18 -0.52
CA CYS A 24 0.91 15.49 0.05
C CYS A 24 1.61 16.68 -0.62
N ARG A 25 2.72 16.46 -1.36
CA ARG A 25 3.49 17.53 -1.99
C ARG A 25 3.15 17.73 -3.46
N TYR A 26 2.95 16.65 -4.21
CA TYR A 26 2.73 16.71 -5.65
C TYR A 26 1.27 16.43 -6.03
N LEU A 27 0.58 15.52 -5.32
CA LEU A 27 -0.78 15.10 -5.67
C LEU A 27 -1.88 15.89 -4.95
N THR A 28 -1.55 16.77 -3.99
CA THR A 28 -2.50 17.66 -3.32
C THR A 28 -3.19 18.61 -4.30
N HIS A 29 -2.49 19.06 -5.33
CA HIS A 29 -3.05 19.94 -6.35
C HIS A 29 -3.93 19.18 -7.36
N GLU A 30 -3.57 17.94 -7.69
CA GLU A 30 -4.35 17.09 -8.60
C GLU A 30 -5.60 16.50 -7.94
N PHE A 31 -5.58 16.34 -6.61
CA PHE A 31 -6.70 15.78 -5.85
C PHE A 31 -7.15 16.77 -4.76
N PRO A 32 -8.03 17.74 -5.08
CA PRO A 32 -8.55 18.70 -4.10
C PRO A 32 -9.36 18.04 -2.97
N LYS A 33 -9.84 16.81 -3.18
CA LYS A 33 -10.38 15.91 -2.13
C LYS A 33 -9.41 14.76 -1.87
N LEU A 34 -8.22 15.09 -1.39
CA LEU A 34 -7.24 14.06 -1.05
C LEU A 34 -7.82 13.16 0.06
N VAL A 35 -7.88 11.86 -0.22
CA VAL A 35 -8.37 10.87 0.73
C VAL A 35 -7.40 10.82 1.90
N SER A 36 -7.86 11.10 3.12
CA SER A 36 -7.03 11.04 4.33
C SER A 36 -6.17 9.77 4.38
N TYR A 37 -4.93 9.91 4.84
CA TYR A 37 -3.96 8.81 5.00
C TYR A 37 -4.61 7.56 5.62
N THR A 38 -5.41 7.73 6.67
CA THR A 38 -6.08 6.63 7.38
C THR A 38 -7.10 5.90 6.51
N LYS A 39 -7.83 6.62 5.65
CA LYS A 39 -8.76 6.00 4.69
C LYS A 39 -8.00 5.26 3.59
N MET A 40 -6.91 5.83 3.08
CA MET A 40 -6.05 5.17 2.09
C MET A 40 -5.40 3.91 2.66
N LEU A 41 -4.93 3.96 3.91
CA LEU A 41 -4.36 2.82 4.62
C LEU A 41 -5.39 1.69 4.79
N LYS A 42 -6.62 2.01 5.21
CA LYS A 42 -7.71 1.02 5.30
C LYS A 42 -8.04 0.39 3.95
N LEU A 43 -7.97 1.18 2.87
CA LEU A 43 -8.22 0.69 1.51
C LEU A 43 -7.12 -0.24 1.02
N MET A 44 -5.85 0.09 1.31
CA MET A 44 -4.71 -0.80 1.06
C MET A 44 -4.81 -2.08 1.87
N GLN A 45 -5.08 -1.99 3.17
CA GLN A 45 -5.29 -3.16 4.03
C GLN A 45 -6.47 -4.01 3.54
N GLY A 46 -7.56 -3.40 3.08
CA GLY A 46 -8.71 -4.11 2.52
C GLY A 46 -8.41 -4.89 1.23
N ILE A 47 -7.35 -4.55 0.49
CA ILE A 47 -6.91 -5.27 -0.71
C ILE A 47 -5.79 -6.25 -0.39
N LEU A 48 -4.84 -5.83 0.45
CA LEU A 48 -3.64 -6.58 0.78
C LEU A 48 -3.94 -7.75 1.72
N VAL A 49 -4.86 -7.60 2.68
CA VAL A 49 -5.30 -8.69 3.58
C VAL A 49 -5.91 -9.86 2.81
N PRO A 50 -6.92 -9.69 1.93
CA PRO A 50 -7.45 -10.81 1.16
C PRO A 50 -6.46 -11.33 0.12
N LEU A 51 -5.58 -10.49 -0.43
CA LEU A 51 -4.54 -10.94 -1.36
C LEU A 51 -3.51 -11.82 -0.65
N CYS A 52 -3.02 -11.42 0.52
CA CYS A 52 -2.13 -12.23 1.35
C CYS A 52 -2.83 -13.52 1.78
N SER A 53 -4.08 -13.45 2.25
CA SER A 53 -4.86 -14.65 2.59
C SER A 53 -5.00 -15.61 1.41
N TYR A 54 -5.28 -15.08 0.22
CA TYR A 54 -5.40 -15.88 -1.00
C TYR A 54 -4.06 -16.49 -1.44
N LEU A 55 -2.97 -15.72 -1.37
CA LEU A 55 -1.63 -16.19 -1.71
C LEU A 55 -1.15 -17.25 -0.71
N THR A 56 -1.33 -17.03 0.60
CA THR A 56 -1.03 -18.02 1.65
C THR A 56 -1.90 -19.28 1.51
N HIS A 57 -3.16 -19.15 1.10
CA HIS A 57 -4.03 -20.30 0.85
C HIS A 57 -3.63 -21.07 -0.42
N ARG A 58 -3.03 -20.41 -1.43
CA ARG A 58 -2.62 -21.02 -2.70
C ARG A 58 -1.16 -21.49 -2.70
N GLN A 59 -0.29 -20.90 -1.89
CA GLN A 59 1.09 -21.31 -1.68
C GLN A 59 1.20 -22.14 -0.41
N ALA A 60 1.24 -23.47 -0.55
CA ALA A 60 1.84 -24.34 0.45
C ALA A 60 3.37 -24.16 0.39
N LEU A 61 3.89 -23.06 0.91
CA LEU A 61 5.33 -22.84 1.02
C LEU A 61 5.80 -23.12 2.46
N PRO A 62 6.62 -24.16 2.66
CA PRO A 62 7.33 -24.39 3.90
C PRO A 62 8.63 -23.59 3.85
N ASP A 63 8.61 -22.34 4.30
CA ASP A 63 9.75 -21.69 4.98
C ASP A 63 9.43 -20.22 5.24
N GLY A 64 9.29 -19.88 6.52
CA GLY A 64 10.15 -18.88 7.17
C GLY A 64 10.14 -17.41 6.75
N GLU A 65 9.57 -16.99 5.62
CA GLU A 65 9.64 -15.58 5.20
C GLU A 65 8.31 -14.88 5.41
N CYS A 66 8.27 -14.14 6.52
CA CYS A 66 7.11 -13.42 7.03
C CYS A 66 6.63 -12.37 6.01
N PHE A 67 5.55 -12.69 5.28
CA PHE A 67 4.83 -11.77 4.38
C PHE A 67 4.37 -10.46 5.05
N CYS A 68 4.52 -10.33 6.37
CA CYS A 68 4.34 -9.09 7.13
C CYS A 68 5.29 -7.95 6.72
N CYS A 69 6.37 -8.21 5.96
CA CYS A 69 7.30 -7.15 5.55
C CYS A 69 6.79 -6.28 4.38
N PHE A 70 5.63 -6.61 3.79
CA PHE A 70 5.01 -5.84 2.70
C PHE A 70 3.80 -4.98 3.13
N ILE A 71 3.46 -4.95 4.42
CA ILE A 71 2.42 -4.08 5.01
C ILE A 71 3.07 -2.91 5.74
#